data_AF-A0A369L4G0-F1
#
_entry.id   AF-A0A369L4G0-F1
#
_cell.length_a   1.000
_cell.length_b   1.000
_cell.length_c   1.000
_cell.angle_alpha   90.00
_cell.angle_beta   90.00
_cell.angle_gamma   90.00
#
_symmetry.space_group_name_H-M   'P 1'
#
loop_
_entity.id
_entity.type
_entity.pdbx_description
1 polymer ?
#
loop_
_entity_poly.entity_id
_entity_poly.type
_entity_poly.pdbx_seq_one_letter_code
_entity_poly.pdbx_strand_id
1 'polypeptide(L)'
;MWASPSQLLRHGIIGMNRRNIRYIGRYNDRRLYPLVDDKLQTKLLAQRHGITTPALIGTVTTQFGVKQLQKMVAGHQGFVIKPAKGSGGKGILVIERIDGDGFIKPSGVRLGLKDLERHASNILSGLYSLGGTPDVAMVEALINFDEHLSEYTYEGVPDIRVIIFQGYPVMAMMRLSTAASDGKANLHQGAVGVGLDIDSGTAVRGVQYDRPRREHPDTGHELASLLIPDWRSLLELAAGCFEMTGLGYLGTDMVIDRSRGPMLLELNARPGLAIQMANGEGLRSRLDLIEKQPAGLGVAERVAFAQRHFARCGELKHVTPPPQPLAALLPSA
;
A
#
# COMPACT_ATOMS: atom_id res chain seq x y z
N MET A 1 10.36 -28.64 -1.45
CA MET A 1 10.15 -29.12 -2.84
C MET A 1 10.18 -27.91 -3.76
N TRP A 2 10.93 -27.94 -4.86
CA TRP A 2 11.10 -26.81 -5.77
C TRP A 2 10.02 -26.90 -6.87
N ALA A 3 9.44 -25.76 -7.28
CA ALA A 3 8.44 -25.73 -8.35
C ALA A 3 9.12 -25.73 -9.73
N SER A 4 8.63 -26.55 -10.66
CA SER A 4 9.08 -26.57 -12.05
C SER A 4 8.55 -25.37 -12.83
N PRO A 5 9.21 -24.96 -13.94
CA PRO A 5 8.71 -23.87 -14.78
C PRO A 5 7.28 -24.10 -15.30
N SER A 6 6.90 -25.35 -15.60
CA SER A 6 5.55 -25.68 -16.05
C SER A 6 4.52 -25.57 -14.93
N GLN A 7 4.89 -25.90 -13.68
CA GLN A 7 4.04 -25.64 -12.52
C GLN A 7 3.81 -24.13 -12.34
N LEU A 8 4.86 -23.32 -12.36
CA LEU A 8 4.74 -21.86 -12.23
C LEU A 8 3.85 -21.25 -13.34
N LEU A 9 3.99 -21.74 -14.57
CA LEU A 9 3.16 -21.30 -15.70
C LEU A 9 1.68 -21.67 -15.50
N ARG A 10 1.39 -22.88 -15.02
CA ARG A 10 0.01 -23.33 -14.70
C ARG A 10 -0.61 -22.51 -13.57
N HIS A 11 0.18 -22.12 -12.57
CA HIS A 11 -0.24 -21.20 -11.51
C HIS A 11 -0.34 -19.74 -11.97
N GLY A 12 -0.06 -19.45 -13.24
CA GLY A 12 -0.16 -18.10 -13.81
C GLY A 12 0.91 -17.14 -13.29
N ILE A 13 1.98 -17.64 -12.67
CA ILE A 13 3.01 -16.80 -12.06
C ILE A 13 3.76 -16.05 -13.16
N ILE A 14 3.80 -14.72 -13.06
CA ILE A 14 4.61 -13.88 -13.93
C ILE A 14 5.89 -13.47 -13.22
N GLY A 15 7.00 -13.44 -13.97
CA GLY A 15 8.27 -12.87 -13.52
C GLY A 15 8.45 -11.41 -13.94
N MET A 16 9.50 -10.77 -13.43
CA MET A 16 9.80 -9.36 -13.68
C MET A 16 9.94 -9.02 -15.17
N ASN A 17 10.57 -9.89 -15.97
CA ASN A 17 10.74 -9.65 -17.40
C ASN A 17 9.41 -9.58 -18.15
N ARG A 18 8.50 -10.53 -17.88
CA ARG A 18 7.16 -10.50 -18.47
C ARG A 18 6.38 -9.26 -18.02
N ARG A 19 6.41 -8.94 -16.71
CA ARG A 19 5.79 -7.71 -16.19
C ARG A 19 6.31 -6.46 -16.89
N ASN A 20 7.63 -6.30 -16.98
CA ASN A 20 8.27 -5.12 -17.53
C ASN A 20 7.99 -4.96 -19.03
N ILE A 21 8.08 -6.05 -19.81
CA ILE A 21 7.97 -5.99 -21.27
C ILE A 21 6.50 -6.03 -21.72
N ARG A 22 5.69 -6.95 -21.19
CA ARG A 22 4.33 -7.21 -21.69
C ARG A 22 3.27 -6.30 -21.09
N TYR A 23 3.45 -5.85 -19.85
CA TYR A 23 2.45 -5.04 -19.17
C TYR A 23 2.91 -3.59 -19.02
N ILE A 24 4.02 -3.35 -18.31
CA ILE A 24 4.51 -1.98 -18.09
C ILE A 24 4.91 -1.32 -19.42
N GLY A 25 5.84 -1.91 -20.17
CA GLY A 25 6.37 -1.30 -21.40
C GLY A 25 5.33 -1.14 -22.51
N ARG A 26 4.27 -1.96 -22.51
CA ARG A 26 3.19 -1.90 -23.50
C ARG A 26 2.10 -0.90 -23.13
N TYR A 27 1.75 -0.82 -21.84
CA TYR A 27 0.58 -0.08 -21.38
C TYR A 27 0.90 1.21 -20.61
N ASN A 28 2.18 1.47 -20.32
CA ASN A 28 2.61 2.71 -19.68
C ASN A 28 3.49 3.53 -20.63
N ASP A 29 2.99 4.68 -21.07
CA ASP A 29 3.83 5.69 -21.71
C ASP A 29 4.83 6.24 -20.69
N ARG A 30 6.13 6.12 -21.00
CA ARG A 30 7.22 6.56 -20.12
C ARG A 30 7.16 8.05 -19.80
N ARG A 31 6.56 8.87 -20.67
CA ARG A 31 6.37 10.31 -20.43
C ARG A 31 5.48 10.60 -19.23
N LEU A 32 4.65 9.64 -18.81
CA LEU A 32 3.73 9.73 -17.67
C LEU A 32 4.37 9.26 -16.36
N TYR A 33 5.56 8.65 -16.37
CA TYR A 33 6.24 8.21 -15.14
C TYR A 33 6.50 9.31 -14.10
N PRO A 34 6.84 10.56 -14.47
CA PRO A 34 6.96 11.64 -13.50
C PRO A 34 5.71 11.84 -12.63
N LEU A 35 4.51 11.55 -13.16
CA LEU A 35 3.25 11.69 -12.44
C LEU A 35 3.15 10.79 -11.20
N VAL A 36 3.94 9.72 -11.14
CA VAL A 36 3.91 8.74 -10.02
C VAL A 36 5.27 8.59 -9.34
N ASP A 37 6.38 8.93 -10.01
CA ASP A 37 7.72 8.92 -9.42
C ASP A 37 7.97 10.19 -8.56
N ASP A 38 7.15 11.24 -8.70
CA ASP A 38 7.13 12.44 -7.86
C ASP A 38 5.83 12.52 -7.03
N LYS A 39 5.97 12.43 -5.71
CA LYS A 39 4.84 12.43 -4.76
C LYS A 39 4.07 13.75 -4.77
N LEU A 40 4.73 14.89 -5.03
CA LEU A 40 4.06 16.18 -5.11
C LEU A 40 3.21 16.26 -6.38
N GLN A 41 3.75 15.82 -7.52
CA GLN A 41 2.97 15.74 -8.76
C GLN A 41 1.77 14.80 -8.61
N THR A 42 2.01 13.62 -8.03
CA THR A 42 0.95 12.65 -7.70
C THR A 42 -0.15 13.31 -6.89
N LYS A 43 0.22 14.05 -5.84
CA LYS A 43 -0.70 14.70 -4.92
C LYS A 43 -1.57 15.75 -5.60
N LEU A 44 -0.94 16.66 -6.34
CA LEU A 44 -1.65 17.73 -7.05
C LEU A 44 -2.57 17.17 -8.12
N LEU A 45 -2.17 16.07 -8.76
CA LEU A 45 -2.99 15.36 -9.74
C LEU A 45 -4.19 14.68 -9.07
N ALA A 46 -3.98 14.00 -7.94
CA ALA A 46 -5.04 13.38 -7.15
C ALA A 46 -6.11 14.39 -6.74
N GLN A 47 -5.72 15.57 -6.27
CA GLN A 47 -6.64 16.65 -5.91
C GLN A 47 -7.51 17.10 -7.10
N ARG A 48 -6.94 17.21 -8.32
CA ARG A 48 -7.70 17.58 -9.53
C ARG A 48 -8.70 16.51 -9.95
N HIS A 49 -8.42 15.25 -9.65
CA HIS A 49 -9.28 14.11 -10.00
C HIS A 49 -10.23 13.70 -8.86
N GLY A 50 -10.27 14.45 -7.75
CA GLY A 50 -11.11 14.11 -6.59
C GLY A 50 -10.67 12.82 -5.88
N ILE A 51 -9.42 12.39 -6.05
CA ILE A 51 -8.85 11.23 -5.35
C ILE A 51 -8.43 11.68 -3.94
N THR A 52 -9.07 11.12 -2.92
CA THR A 52 -8.78 11.43 -1.52
C THR A 52 -7.34 11.07 -1.17
N THR A 53 -6.63 12.01 -0.53
CA THR A 53 -5.25 11.87 -0.09
C THR A 53 -5.06 12.64 1.23
N PRO A 54 -4.01 12.36 2.04
CA PRO A 54 -3.73 13.15 3.25
C PRO A 54 -3.64 14.65 2.93
N ALA A 55 -4.17 15.55 3.75
CA ALA A 55 -4.13 16.98 3.38
C ALA A 55 -2.70 17.50 3.20
N LEU A 56 -2.41 18.19 2.10
CA LEU A 56 -1.14 18.88 1.90
C LEU A 56 -1.19 20.18 2.70
N ILE A 57 -0.33 20.31 3.72
CA ILE A 57 -0.20 21.52 4.53
C ILE A 57 0.63 22.56 3.77
N GLY A 58 1.72 22.12 3.15
CA GLY A 58 2.56 22.99 2.34
C GLY A 58 3.75 22.27 1.74
N THR A 59 4.55 23.04 1.00
CA THR A 59 5.80 22.57 0.40
C THR A 59 6.91 23.56 0.66
N VAL A 60 8.12 23.05 0.86
CA VAL A 60 9.34 23.84 0.91
C VAL A 60 10.20 23.43 -0.27
N THR A 61 10.45 24.39 -1.16
CA THR A 61 11.18 24.19 -2.42
C THR A 61 12.54 24.89 -2.44
N THR A 62 12.82 25.73 -1.44
CA THR A 62 14.06 26.53 -1.38
C THR A 62 14.59 26.60 0.05
N GLN A 63 15.90 26.80 0.18
CA GLN A 63 16.55 26.97 1.50
C GLN A 63 16.02 28.20 2.25
N PHE A 64 15.62 29.26 1.54
CA PHE A 64 14.97 30.41 2.17
C PHE A 64 13.59 30.05 2.74
N GLY A 65 12.83 29.21 2.01
CA GLY A 65 11.51 28.74 2.44
C GLY A 65 11.52 27.90 3.72
N VAL A 66 12.65 27.30 4.08
CA VAL A 66 12.82 26.54 5.33
C VAL A 66 12.46 27.38 6.56
N LYS A 67 12.77 28.68 6.55
CA LYS A 67 12.46 29.62 7.64
C LYS A 67 10.95 29.82 7.85
N GLN A 68 10.11 29.43 6.89
CA GLN A 68 8.66 29.53 6.99
C GLN A 68 8.01 28.26 7.58
N LEU A 69 8.78 27.22 7.90
CA LEU A 69 8.27 25.96 8.42
C LEU A 69 7.44 26.14 9.68
N GLN A 70 7.91 26.93 10.65
CA GLN A 70 7.18 27.16 11.90
C GLN A 70 5.78 27.73 11.65
N LYS A 71 5.69 28.73 10.75
CA LYS A 71 4.42 29.35 10.37
C LYS A 71 3.53 28.37 9.58
N MET A 72 4.13 27.54 8.72
CA MET A 72 3.41 26.55 7.91
C MET A 72 2.73 25.48 8.76
N VAL A 73 3.36 25.05 9.85
CA VAL A 73 2.82 23.99 10.72
C VAL A 73 2.04 24.52 11.92
N ALA A 74 2.00 25.85 12.11
CA ALA A 74 1.26 26.47 13.20
C ALA A 74 -0.23 26.14 13.12
N GLY A 75 -0.82 25.74 14.25
CA GLY A 75 -2.25 25.40 14.34
C GLY A 75 -2.59 23.95 13.94
N HIS A 76 -1.63 23.18 13.42
CA HIS A 76 -1.80 21.74 13.21
C HIS A 76 -1.49 20.95 14.48
N GLN A 77 -2.22 19.87 14.74
CA GLN A 77 -1.95 18.99 15.88
C GLN A 77 -0.66 18.19 15.67
N GLY A 78 -0.43 17.70 14.45
CA GLY A 78 0.75 16.97 14.03
C GLY A 78 0.84 16.91 12.50
N PHE A 79 1.96 16.46 11.97
CA PHE A 79 2.23 16.44 10.53
C PHE A 79 3.37 15.48 10.16
N VAL A 80 3.53 15.21 8.86
CA VAL A 80 4.64 14.47 8.29
C VAL A 80 5.43 15.37 7.35
N ILE A 81 6.76 15.40 7.47
CA ILE A 81 7.66 15.98 6.46
C ILE A 81 8.28 14.83 5.66
N LYS A 82 8.17 14.86 4.33
CA LYS A 82 8.75 13.83 3.46
C LYS A 82 9.33 14.40 2.16
N PRO A 83 10.38 13.80 1.59
CA PRO A 83 10.87 14.11 0.26
C PRO A 83 9.84 13.74 -0.83
N ALA A 84 9.73 14.55 -1.88
CA ALA A 84 8.84 14.26 -3.01
C ALA A 84 9.34 13.09 -3.86
N LYS A 85 10.66 12.90 -3.98
CA LYS A 85 11.30 11.85 -4.79
C LYS A 85 12.02 10.78 -3.96
N GLY A 86 11.77 10.75 -2.65
CA GLY A 86 12.37 9.75 -1.75
C GLY A 86 11.82 8.34 -1.98
N SER A 87 12.61 7.35 -1.57
CA SER A 87 12.29 5.92 -1.73
C SER A 87 12.51 5.14 -0.43
N GLY A 88 11.76 4.05 -0.25
CA GLY A 88 11.92 3.12 0.88
C GLY A 88 11.69 3.72 2.27
N GLY A 89 10.87 4.78 2.36
CA GLY A 89 10.57 5.48 3.61
C GLY A 89 11.70 6.38 4.14
N LYS A 90 12.80 6.54 3.39
CA LYS A 90 13.90 7.43 3.80
C LYS A 90 13.47 8.89 3.78
N GLY A 91 13.90 9.66 4.77
CA GLY A 91 13.61 11.10 4.87
C GLY A 91 12.21 11.44 5.39
N ILE A 92 11.39 10.45 5.76
CA ILE A 92 10.10 10.68 6.41
C ILE A 92 10.33 11.04 7.87
N LEU A 93 9.88 12.23 8.28
CA LEU A 93 9.84 12.69 9.66
C LEU A 93 8.38 12.85 10.08
N VAL A 94 7.95 12.05 11.04
CA VAL A 94 6.60 12.11 11.61
C VAL A 94 6.66 12.90 12.92
N ILE A 95 5.83 13.95 13.00
CA ILE A 95 5.56 14.71 14.23
C ILE A 95 4.14 14.38 14.64
N GLU A 96 4.00 13.64 15.74
CA GLU A 96 2.71 13.22 16.29
C GLU A 96 1.97 14.41 16.93
N ARG A 97 2.71 15.24 17.68
CA ARG A 97 2.13 16.37 18.41
C ARG A 97 3.05 17.59 18.40
N ILE A 98 2.47 18.77 18.27
CA ILE A 98 3.12 20.05 18.56
C ILE A 98 2.82 20.46 20.02
N ASP A 99 3.86 20.77 20.80
CA ASP A 99 3.76 21.17 22.20
C ASP A 99 4.54 22.47 22.44
N GLY A 100 3.83 23.60 22.36
CA GLY A 100 4.43 24.93 22.39
C GLY A 100 5.38 25.15 21.20
N ASP A 101 6.67 25.26 21.48
CA ASP A 101 7.76 25.37 20.48
C ASP A 101 8.41 24.01 20.13
N GLY A 102 7.97 22.94 20.79
CA GLY A 102 8.50 21.59 20.62
C GLY A 102 7.68 20.76 19.64
N PHE A 103 8.36 19.85 18.96
CA PHE A 103 7.76 18.90 18.02
C PHE A 103 8.03 17.47 18.52
N ILE A 104 6.97 16.75 18.89
CA ILE A 104 7.07 15.43 19.52
C ILE A 104 6.92 14.34 18.46
N LYS A 105 7.91 13.47 18.35
CA LYS A 105 7.84 12.25 17.53
C LYS A 105 6.98 11.19 18.23
N PRO A 106 6.43 10.20 17.49
CA PRO A 106 5.75 9.04 18.10
C PRO A 106 6.60 8.30 19.13
N SER A 107 7.93 8.33 18.99
CA SER A 107 8.87 7.76 19.96
C SER A 107 9.01 8.55 21.27
N GLY A 108 8.23 9.62 21.47
CA GLY A 108 8.33 10.54 22.60
C GLY A 108 9.48 11.55 22.53
N VAL A 109 10.35 11.46 21.52
CA VAL A 109 11.50 12.37 21.36
C VAL A 109 11.01 13.76 20.99
N ARG A 110 11.41 14.77 21.78
CA ARG A 110 11.14 16.20 21.52
C ARG A 110 12.23 16.77 20.60
N LEU A 111 11.81 17.37 19.51
CA LEU A 111 12.63 18.13 18.57
C LEU A 111 12.36 19.63 18.69
N GLY A 112 13.35 20.45 18.39
CA GLY A 112 13.19 21.90 18.25
C GLY A 112 13.05 22.32 16.79
N LEU A 113 12.69 23.59 16.56
CA LEU A 113 12.54 24.14 15.20
C LEU A 113 13.78 23.92 14.32
N LYS A 114 14.99 24.13 14.86
CA LYS A 114 16.25 23.93 14.12
C LYS A 114 16.44 22.50 13.63
N ASP A 115 15.85 21.50 14.29
CA ASP A 115 15.91 20.11 13.86
C ASP A 115 15.03 19.88 12.63
N LEU A 116 13.83 20.49 12.62
CA LEU A 116 12.91 20.45 11.48
C LEU A 116 13.51 21.19 10.28
N GLU A 117 14.07 22.38 10.52
CA GLU A 117 14.73 23.17 9.48
C GLU A 117 15.89 22.39 8.86
N ARG A 118 16.75 21.80 9.69
CA ARG A 118 17.86 20.95 9.23
C ARG A 118 17.35 19.75 8.43
N HIS A 119 16.28 19.09 8.88
CA HIS A 119 15.69 17.96 8.16
C HIS A 119 15.16 18.36 6.78
N ALA A 120 14.44 19.48 6.70
CA ALA A 120 13.97 20.03 5.42
C ALA A 120 15.14 20.43 4.51
N SER A 121 16.18 21.08 5.04
CA SER A 121 17.39 21.40 4.28
C SER A 121 18.09 20.15 3.72
N ASN A 122 18.12 19.05 4.47
CA ASN A 122 18.64 17.76 4.02
C ASN A 122 17.79 17.14 2.90
N ILE A 123 16.47 17.28 2.96
CA ILE A 123 15.60 16.87 1.85
C ILE A 123 15.94 17.70 0.60
N LEU A 124 16.00 19.02 0.73
CA LEU A 124 16.28 19.94 -0.38
C LEU A 124 17.64 19.69 -1.03
N SER A 125 18.65 19.29 -0.27
CA SER A 125 19.98 18.94 -0.80
C SER A 125 20.00 17.60 -1.54
N GLY A 126 18.92 16.84 -1.50
CA GLY A 126 18.81 15.54 -2.15
C GLY A 126 19.31 14.37 -1.31
N LEU A 127 19.57 14.55 0.00
CA LEU A 127 20.11 13.49 0.87
C LEU A 127 19.30 12.19 0.83
N TYR A 128 17.98 12.31 0.65
CA TYR A 128 17.04 11.17 0.63
C TYR A 128 16.54 10.80 -0.77
N SER A 129 16.95 11.56 -1.80
CA SER A 129 16.57 11.35 -3.19
C SER A 129 17.44 10.31 -3.86
N LEU A 130 16.86 9.54 -4.76
CA LEU A 130 17.62 8.65 -5.64
C LEU A 130 18.61 9.49 -6.49
N GLY A 131 19.91 9.25 -6.31
CA GLY A 131 20.97 9.96 -7.03
C GLY A 131 21.39 11.31 -6.46
N GLY A 132 20.94 11.69 -5.26
CA GLY A 132 21.41 12.92 -4.60
C GLY A 132 20.94 14.22 -5.25
N THR A 133 19.87 14.17 -6.04
CA THR A 133 19.35 15.34 -6.76
C THR A 133 18.49 16.22 -5.86
N PRO A 134 18.51 17.56 -6.05
CA PRO A 134 17.66 18.46 -5.29
C PRO A 134 16.18 18.06 -5.33
N ASP A 135 15.51 18.18 -4.19
CA ASP A 135 14.14 17.72 -4.00
C ASP A 135 13.25 18.79 -3.35
N VAL A 136 11.98 18.46 -3.15
CA VAL A 136 11.00 19.26 -2.44
C VAL A 136 10.62 18.57 -1.14
N ALA A 137 10.62 19.32 -0.04
CA ALA A 137 10.06 18.83 1.22
C ALA A 137 8.55 19.09 1.23
N MET A 138 7.77 18.02 1.28
CA MET A 138 6.32 18.07 1.41
C MET A 138 5.94 17.95 2.87
N VAL A 139 5.02 18.80 3.32
CA VAL A 139 4.42 18.74 4.66
C VAL A 139 2.96 18.32 4.52
N GLU A 140 2.58 17.19 5.11
CA GLU A 140 1.24 16.63 5.03
C GLU A 140 0.64 16.43 6.43
N ALA A 141 -0.69 16.47 6.50
CA ALA A 141 -1.41 16.09 7.72
C ALA A 141 -1.18 14.61 8.04
N LEU A 142 -1.22 14.27 9.34
CA LEU A 142 -1.24 12.88 9.78
C LEU A 142 -2.48 12.15 9.24
N ILE A 143 -2.31 10.84 9.10
CA ILE A 143 -3.40 9.91 8.84
C ILE A 143 -3.79 9.31 10.18
N ASN A 144 -5.09 9.31 10.49
CA ASN A 144 -5.62 8.75 11.72
C ASN A 144 -6.20 7.37 11.40
N PHE A 145 -5.43 6.32 11.61
CA PHE A 145 -5.86 4.97 11.27
C PHE A 145 -6.91 4.44 12.25
N ASP A 146 -7.69 3.47 11.78
CA ASP A 146 -8.60 2.71 12.63
C ASP A 146 -7.82 1.86 13.63
N GLU A 147 -8.23 1.90 14.91
CA GLU A 147 -7.64 1.11 16.00
C GLU A 147 -7.66 -0.39 15.67
N HIS A 148 -8.66 -0.86 14.93
CA HIS A 148 -8.76 -2.27 14.52
C HIS A 148 -7.61 -2.71 13.62
N LEU A 149 -7.05 -1.81 12.80
CA LEU A 149 -5.90 -2.12 11.94
C LEU A 149 -4.56 -2.01 12.70
N SER A 150 -4.56 -1.34 13.86
CA SER A 150 -3.35 -1.18 14.68
C SER A 150 -2.88 -2.50 15.32
N GLU A 151 -3.81 -3.44 15.57
CA GLU A 151 -3.52 -4.78 16.10
C GLU A 151 -2.67 -5.64 15.15
N TYR A 152 -2.60 -5.24 13.87
CA TYR A 152 -1.91 -5.96 12.81
C TYR A 152 -0.56 -5.35 12.43
N THR A 153 -0.12 -4.27 13.06
CA THR A 153 1.07 -3.53 12.62
C THR A 153 1.99 -3.20 13.79
N TYR A 154 3.28 -3.47 13.65
CA TYR A 154 4.31 -3.03 14.60
C TYR A 154 4.86 -1.69 14.14
N GLU A 155 4.37 -0.59 14.74
CA GLU A 155 4.76 0.78 14.43
C GLU A 155 4.58 1.21 12.96
N GLY A 156 4.15 2.44 12.72
CA GLY A 156 3.96 2.95 11.37
C GLY A 156 2.59 2.65 10.75
N VAL A 157 2.52 2.84 9.43
CA VAL A 157 1.26 2.91 8.69
C VAL A 157 1.05 1.60 7.92
N PRO A 158 0.02 0.80 8.24
CA PRO A 158 -0.33 -0.32 7.40
C PRO A 158 -0.89 0.21 6.09
N ASP A 159 -0.39 -0.31 4.98
CA ASP A 159 -0.86 0.07 3.66
C ASP A 159 -1.37 -1.13 2.87
N ILE A 160 -2.34 -0.85 2.00
CA ILE A 160 -3.02 -1.80 1.15
C ILE A 160 -2.56 -1.54 -0.27
N ARG A 161 -1.76 -2.47 -0.80
CA ARG A 161 -1.36 -2.42 -2.21
C ARG A 161 -2.43 -3.07 -3.06
N VAL A 162 -2.90 -2.35 -4.07
CA VAL A 162 -3.75 -2.89 -5.15
C VAL A 162 -3.00 -2.76 -6.47
N ILE A 163 -2.91 -3.85 -7.23
CA ILE A 163 -2.42 -3.82 -8.61
C ILE A 163 -3.60 -3.47 -9.51
N ILE A 164 -3.45 -2.41 -10.29
CA ILE A 164 -4.43 -1.97 -11.28
C ILE A 164 -3.88 -2.28 -12.68
N PHE A 165 -4.73 -2.85 -13.53
CA PHE A 165 -4.42 -3.05 -14.95
C PHE A 165 -5.61 -2.60 -15.81
N GLN A 166 -5.37 -1.65 -16.71
CA GLN A 166 -6.38 -0.97 -17.54
C GLN A 166 -7.59 -0.48 -16.72
N GLY A 167 -7.35 0.00 -15.49
CA GLY A 167 -8.39 0.46 -14.59
C GLY A 167 -9.15 -0.62 -13.82
N TYR A 168 -8.76 -1.90 -13.94
CA TYR A 168 -9.33 -3.00 -13.14
C TYR A 168 -8.44 -3.33 -11.94
N PRO A 169 -9.00 -3.47 -10.73
CA PRO A 169 -8.25 -4.01 -9.59
C PRO A 169 -8.01 -5.51 -9.80
N VAL A 170 -6.75 -5.88 -9.99
CA VAL A 170 -6.33 -7.23 -10.36
C VAL A 170 -6.10 -8.09 -9.13
N MET A 171 -5.38 -7.57 -8.14
CA MET A 171 -4.93 -8.31 -6.97
C MET A 171 -4.56 -7.32 -5.88
N ALA A 172 -4.84 -7.67 -4.62
CA ALA A 172 -4.56 -6.81 -3.48
C ALA A 172 -3.79 -7.54 -2.38
N MET A 173 -3.04 -6.80 -1.58
CA MET A 173 -2.47 -7.28 -0.33
C MET A 173 -2.37 -6.16 0.69
N MET A 174 -2.53 -6.49 1.97
CA MET A 174 -2.11 -5.63 3.06
C MET A 174 -0.64 -5.91 3.40
N ARG A 175 0.12 -4.85 3.69
CA ARG A 175 1.51 -4.94 4.13
C ARG A 175 1.58 -4.50 5.59
N LEU A 176 1.99 -5.42 6.44
CA LEU A 176 2.02 -5.24 7.89
C LEU A 176 3.47 -5.06 8.35
N SER A 177 3.76 -3.93 8.97
CA SER A 177 5.10 -3.67 9.52
C SER A 177 5.38 -4.59 10.71
N THR A 178 6.65 -4.99 10.81
CA THR A 178 7.17 -5.84 11.88
C THR A 178 8.39 -5.19 12.53
N ALA A 179 8.78 -5.66 13.71
CA ALA A 179 10.04 -5.26 14.34
C ALA A 179 11.24 -5.59 13.43
N ALA A 180 11.19 -6.73 12.75
CA ALA A 180 12.23 -7.14 11.80
C ALA A 180 12.36 -6.19 10.59
N SER A 181 11.27 -5.52 10.21
CA SER A 181 11.24 -4.51 9.15
C SER A 181 11.54 -3.09 9.61
N ASP A 182 11.87 -2.89 10.90
CA ASP A 182 12.09 -1.56 11.49
C ASP A 182 10.85 -0.65 11.31
N GLY A 183 9.66 -1.21 11.56
CA GLY A 183 8.38 -0.48 11.47
C GLY A 183 7.95 -0.11 10.04
N LYS A 184 8.50 -0.77 9.01
CA LYS A 184 8.22 -0.45 7.60
C LYS A 184 7.37 -1.51 6.91
N ALA A 185 6.42 -1.09 6.10
CA ALA A 185 5.60 -1.97 5.26
C ALA A 185 6.38 -2.52 4.02
N ASN A 186 7.55 -3.12 4.24
CA ASN A 186 8.43 -3.64 3.19
C ASN A 186 8.70 -5.15 3.38
N LEU A 187 8.08 -5.98 2.53
CA LEU A 187 8.18 -7.44 2.60
C LEU A 187 9.64 -7.94 2.49
N HIS A 188 10.49 -7.25 1.72
CA HIS A 188 11.91 -7.63 1.59
C HIS A 188 12.71 -7.35 2.88
N GLN A 189 12.22 -6.47 3.74
CA GLN A 189 12.82 -6.16 5.04
C GLN A 189 12.20 -6.99 6.17
N GLY A 190 11.26 -7.90 5.88
CA GLY A 190 10.65 -8.76 6.89
C GLY A 190 9.23 -8.37 7.33
N ALA A 191 8.60 -7.43 6.63
CA ALA A 191 7.18 -7.16 6.81
C ALA A 191 6.33 -8.39 6.41
N VAL A 192 5.15 -8.55 7.00
CA VAL A 192 4.20 -9.59 6.61
C VAL A 192 3.35 -9.07 5.44
N GLY A 193 3.19 -9.89 4.41
CA GLY A 193 2.23 -9.66 3.34
C GLY A 193 0.99 -10.53 3.52
N VAL A 194 -0.20 -9.94 3.49
CA VAL A 194 -1.47 -10.66 3.56
C VAL A 194 -2.22 -10.41 2.27
N GLY A 195 -2.39 -11.44 1.43
CA GLY A 195 -3.23 -11.35 0.23
C GLY A 195 -4.68 -11.08 0.62
N LEU A 196 -5.36 -10.25 -0.17
CA LEU A 196 -6.74 -9.85 0.09
C LEU A 196 -7.63 -10.30 -1.07
N ASP A 197 -8.79 -10.84 -0.71
CA ASP A 197 -9.81 -11.18 -1.67
C ASP A 197 -10.38 -9.91 -2.32
N ILE A 198 -10.47 -9.90 -3.65
CA ILE A 198 -10.95 -8.73 -4.39
C ILE A 198 -12.44 -8.52 -4.17
N ASP A 199 -13.23 -9.57 -3.95
CA ASP A 199 -14.66 -9.42 -3.70
C ASP A 199 -14.94 -8.83 -2.31
N SER A 200 -14.43 -9.48 -1.26
CA SER A 200 -14.81 -9.22 0.13
C SER A 200 -13.82 -8.38 0.93
N GLY A 201 -12.58 -8.19 0.48
CA GLY A 201 -11.54 -7.53 1.27
C GLY A 201 -11.06 -8.34 2.48
N THR A 202 -11.35 -9.65 2.52
CA THR A 202 -10.90 -10.54 3.59
C THR A 202 -9.56 -11.18 3.28
N ALA A 203 -8.82 -11.58 4.33
CA ALA A 203 -7.54 -12.24 4.15
C ALA A 203 -7.64 -13.59 3.43
N VAL A 204 -6.74 -13.78 2.46
CA VAL A 204 -6.62 -15.00 1.67
C VAL A 204 -5.47 -15.86 2.17
N ARG A 205 -4.27 -15.27 2.27
CA ARG A 205 -3.04 -15.96 2.65
C ARG A 205 -2.04 -14.98 3.26
N GLY A 206 -1.33 -15.39 4.30
CA GLY A 206 -0.25 -14.63 4.92
C GLY A 206 1.11 -15.18 4.52
N VAL A 207 2.09 -14.30 4.28
CA VAL A 207 3.48 -14.66 3.99
C VAL A 207 4.47 -13.73 4.68
N GLN A 208 5.61 -14.29 5.09
CA GLN A 208 6.77 -13.55 5.59
C GLN A 208 8.03 -14.31 5.16
N TYR A 209 9.04 -13.62 4.62
CA TYR A 209 10.25 -14.25 4.07
C TYR A 209 9.94 -15.40 3.10
N ASP A 210 8.96 -15.17 2.21
CA ASP A 210 8.46 -16.14 1.23
C ASP A 210 7.88 -17.45 1.83
N ARG A 211 7.61 -17.47 3.15
CA ARG A 211 7.02 -18.61 3.86
C ARG A 211 5.61 -18.29 4.34
N PRO A 212 4.69 -19.28 4.36
CA PRO A 212 3.35 -19.08 4.91
C PRO A 212 3.38 -18.60 6.36
N ARG A 213 2.45 -17.70 6.68
CA ARG A 213 2.26 -17.13 8.01
C ARG A 213 0.77 -17.09 8.34
N ARG A 214 0.42 -17.43 9.59
CA ARG A 214 -0.98 -17.40 10.09
C ARG A 214 -1.25 -16.28 11.08
N GLU A 215 -0.22 -15.81 11.77
CA GLU A 215 -0.31 -14.78 12.81
C GLU A 215 0.78 -13.72 12.63
N HIS A 216 0.51 -12.48 13.03
CA HIS A 216 1.50 -11.42 13.02
C HIS A 216 2.62 -11.72 14.04
N PRO A 217 3.92 -11.65 13.65
CA PRO A 217 5.02 -12.10 14.49
C PRO A 217 5.19 -11.33 15.79
N ASP A 218 4.86 -10.05 15.80
CA ASP A 218 5.13 -9.17 16.94
C ASP A 218 3.89 -8.94 17.82
N THR A 219 2.69 -9.00 17.23
CA THR A 219 1.42 -8.76 17.96
C THR A 219 0.68 -10.05 18.30
N GLY A 220 1.03 -11.17 17.67
CA GLY A 220 0.35 -12.46 17.83
C GLY A 220 -1.05 -12.51 17.21
N HIS A 221 -1.53 -11.42 16.60
CA HIS A 221 -2.88 -11.36 16.07
C HIS A 221 -3.05 -12.28 14.85
N GLU A 222 -4.18 -12.98 14.78
CA GLU A 222 -4.48 -13.91 13.71
C GLU A 222 -4.68 -13.17 12.37
N LEU A 223 -4.02 -13.59 11.30
CA LEU A 223 -4.16 -12.92 10.00
C LEU A 223 -5.48 -13.24 9.30
N ALA A 224 -6.15 -14.33 9.70
CA ALA A 224 -7.41 -14.80 9.12
C ALA A 224 -8.61 -13.90 9.46
N SER A 225 -8.56 -13.21 10.61
CA SER A 225 -9.57 -12.26 11.06
C SER A 225 -9.51 -10.91 10.34
N LEU A 226 -8.45 -10.66 9.55
CA LEU A 226 -8.29 -9.41 8.83
C LEU A 226 -9.42 -9.20 7.81
N LEU A 227 -10.13 -8.09 8.00
CA LEU A 227 -11.18 -7.57 7.14
C LEU A 227 -10.92 -6.09 6.91
N ILE A 228 -10.89 -5.70 5.64
CA ILE A 228 -10.68 -4.30 5.28
C ILE A 228 -12.03 -3.55 5.23
N PRO A 229 -12.23 -2.50 6.04
CA PRO A 229 -13.44 -1.69 5.98
C PRO A 229 -13.50 -0.86 4.68
N ASP A 230 -14.71 -0.44 4.29
CA ASP A 230 -14.96 0.37 3.08
C ASP A 230 -14.30 -0.17 1.80
N TRP A 231 -14.24 -1.50 1.69
CA TRP A 231 -13.46 -2.19 0.65
C TRP A 231 -13.83 -1.76 -0.78
N ARG A 232 -15.12 -1.65 -1.08
CA ARG A 232 -15.59 -1.23 -2.40
C ARG A 232 -15.12 0.18 -2.75
N SER A 233 -15.27 1.13 -1.81
CA SER A 233 -14.82 2.51 -1.98
C SER A 233 -13.31 2.58 -2.18
N LEU A 234 -12.54 1.75 -1.47
CA LEU A 234 -11.09 1.63 -1.67
C LEU A 234 -10.76 1.13 -3.07
N LEU A 235 -11.43 0.09 -3.56
CA LEU A 235 -11.23 -0.43 -4.91
C LEU A 235 -11.60 0.57 -6.00
N GLU A 236 -12.69 1.32 -5.83
CA GLU A 236 -13.10 2.37 -6.76
C GLU A 236 -12.09 3.52 -6.78
N LEU A 237 -11.58 3.94 -5.61
CA LEU A 237 -10.53 4.95 -5.49
C LEU A 237 -9.21 4.50 -6.16
N ALA A 238 -8.81 3.24 -5.92
CA ALA A 238 -7.62 2.64 -6.52
C ALA A 238 -7.78 2.51 -8.04
N ALA A 239 -8.94 2.04 -8.52
CA ALA A 239 -9.25 1.92 -9.93
C ALA A 239 -9.25 3.30 -10.64
N GLY A 240 -9.77 4.35 -9.97
CA GLY A 240 -9.76 5.72 -10.48
C GLY A 240 -8.35 6.33 -10.66
N CYS A 241 -7.32 5.74 -10.06
CA CYS A 241 -5.93 6.14 -10.30
C CYS A 241 -5.48 5.85 -11.73
N PHE A 242 -6.18 4.98 -12.46
CA PHE A 242 -5.96 4.76 -13.89
C PHE A 242 -6.34 6.01 -14.71
N GLU A 243 -7.53 6.55 -14.54
CA GLU A 243 -7.99 7.78 -15.20
C GLU A 243 -7.11 8.97 -14.83
N MET A 244 -6.70 9.03 -13.56
CA MET A 244 -5.84 10.08 -13.05
C MET A 244 -4.47 10.09 -13.75
N THR A 245 -3.85 8.92 -13.96
CA THR A 245 -2.45 8.84 -14.43
C THR A 245 -2.30 8.52 -15.91
N GLY A 246 -3.30 7.86 -16.52
CA GLY A 246 -3.21 7.27 -17.86
C GLY A 246 -2.27 6.06 -17.96
N LEU A 247 -1.72 5.57 -16.85
CA LEU A 247 -0.83 4.41 -16.82
C LEU A 247 -1.66 3.12 -16.79
N GLY A 248 -1.55 2.28 -17.81
CA GLY A 248 -2.34 1.06 -17.90
C GLY A 248 -1.92 -0.07 -16.96
N TYR A 249 -0.75 -0.02 -16.33
CA TYR A 249 -0.35 -0.95 -15.27
C TYR A 249 0.31 -0.20 -14.10
N LEU A 250 -0.29 -0.23 -12.92
CA LEU A 250 0.22 0.48 -11.75
C LEU A 250 -0.05 -0.28 -10.45
N GLY A 251 0.73 0.02 -9.41
CA GLY A 251 0.39 -0.30 -8.04
C GLY A 251 -0.07 0.96 -7.33
N THR A 252 -1.18 0.85 -6.60
CA THR A 252 -1.69 1.90 -5.72
C THR A 252 -1.47 1.46 -4.28
N ASP A 253 -0.81 2.28 -3.48
CA ASP A 253 -0.66 2.06 -2.06
C ASP A 253 -1.71 2.92 -1.34
N MET A 254 -2.67 2.26 -0.73
CA MET A 254 -3.85 2.85 -0.11
C MET A 254 -3.77 2.73 1.40
N VAL A 255 -4.44 3.65 2.09
CA VAL A 255 -4.61 3.62 3.55
C VAL A 255 -6.06 3.90 3.90
N ILE A 256 -6.47 3.55 5.11
CA ILE A 256 -7.81 3.85 5.62
C ILE A 256 -7.68 4.74 6.83
N ASP A 257 -8.28 5.92 6.73
CA ASP A 257 -8.41 6.86 7.84
C ASP A 257 -9.79 6.74 8.46
N ARG A 258 -9.82 6.70 9.80
CA ARG A 258 -11.01 6.56 10.60
C ARG A 258 -12.10 7.60 10.29
N SER A 259 -11.71 8.80 9.89
CA SER A 259 -12.62 9.93 9.65
C SER A 259 -12.88 10.22 8.18
N ARG A 260 -11.90 9.95 7.32
CA ARG A 260 -11.93 10.29 5.88
C ARG A 260 -12.11 9.08 4.96
N GLY A 261 -12.09 7.87 5.51
CA GLY A 261 -12.18 6.64 4.74
C GLY A 261 -10.91 6.33 3.94
N PRO A 262 -11.03 5.59 2.82
CA PRO A 262 -9.91 5.24 1.96
C PRO A 262 -9.19 6.46 1.38
N MET A 263 -7.86 6.43 1.40
CA MET A 263 -7.00 7.47 0.82
C MET A 263 -5.84 6.87 0.05
N LEU A 264 -5.43 7.55 -1.02
CA LEU A 264 -4.21 7.25 -1.74
C LEU A 264 -2.99 7.77 -0.97
N LEU A 265 -2.02 6.89 -0.72
CA LEU A 265 -0.75 7.23 -0.08
C LEU A 265 0.37 7.42 -1.11
N GLU A 266 0.52 6.46 -2.04
CA GLU A 266 1.58 6.46 -3.07
C GLU A 266 1.13 5.67 -4.31
N LEU A 267 1.72 6.00 -5.46
CA LEU A 267 1.56 5.26 -6.72
C LEU A 267 2.89 4.70 -7.18
N ASN A 268 2.86 3.60 -7.91
CA ASN A 268 4.05 2.97 -8.44
C ASN A 268 3.81 2.46 -9.86
N ALA A 269 4.57 2.98 -10.84
CA ALA A 269 4.52 2.50 -12.22
C ALA A 269 5.13 1.10 -12.41
N ARG A 270 5.86 0.60 -11.41
CA ARG A 270 6.66 -0.65 -11.46
C ARG A 270 6.48 -1.49 -10.19
N PRO A 271 5.23 -1.80 -9.80
CA PRO A 271 4.97 -2.45 -8.51
C PRO A 271 5.60 -3.85 -8.46
N GLY A 272 6.08 -4.24 -7.28
CA GLY A 272 6.70 -5.54 -7.02
C GLY A 272 5.73 -6.71 -7.20
N LEU A 273 6.28 -7.92 -7.38
CA LEU A 273 5.52 -9.14 -7.67
C LEU A 273 5.29 -10.05 -6.45
N ALA A 274 5.78 -9.66 -5.27
CA ALA A 274 5.58 -10.39 -4.01
C ALA A 274 4.09 -10.57 -3.65
N ILE A 275 3.21 -9.73 -4.21
CA ILE A 275 1.76 -9.85 -4.09
C ILE A 275 1.22 -11.21 -4.59
N GLN A 276 1.88 -11.84 -5.57
CA GLN A 276 1.54 -13.18 -6.04
C GLN A 276 1.77 -14.23 -4.94
N MET A 277 2.84 -14.07 -4.15
CA MET A 277 3.12 -14.97 -3.03
C MET A 277 2.12 -14.78 -1.91
N ALA A 278 1.77 -13.52 -1.61
CA ALA A 278 0.78 -13.17 -0.60
C ALA A 278 -0.63 -13.68 -0.96
N ASN A 279 -0.96 -13.81 -2.24
CA ASN A 279 -2.25 -14.33 -2.70
C ASN A 279 -2.22 -15.83 -3.04
N GLY A 280 -1.03 -16.44 -3.13
CA GLY A 280 -0.87 -17.86 -3.51
C GLY A 280 -1.15 -18.17 -4.98
N GLU A 281 -1.28 -17.15 -5.82
CA GLU A 281 -1.61 -17.28 -7.25
C GLU A 281 -0.92 -16.21 -8.09
N GLY A 282 -0.77 -16.51 -9.38
CA GLY A 282 -0.13 -15.60 -10.31
C GLY A 282 -1.09 -14.62 -10.99
N LEU A 283 -0.52 -13.51 -11.47
CA LEU A 283 -1.31 -12.44 -12.10
C LEU A 283 -1.78 -12.78 -13.52
N ARG A 284 -1.16 -13.75 -14.20
CA ARG A 284 -1.29 -13.91 -15.65
C ARG A 284 -2.73 -14.11 -16.10
N SER A 285 -3.47 -15.04 -15.50
CA SER A 285 -4.84 -15.35 -15.92
C SER A 285 -5.77 -14.14 -15.78
N ARG A 286 -5.61 -13.36 -14.70
CA ARG A 286 -6.37 -12.13 -14.45
C ARG A 286 -6.05 -11.06 -15.49
N LEU A 287 -4.76 -10.85 -15.78
CA LEU A 287 -4.31 -9.88 -16.79
C LEU A 287 -4.77 -10.28 -18.20
N ASP A 288 -4.59 -11.54 -18.60
CA ASP A 288 -5.02 -12.07 -19.91
C ASP A 288 -6.55 -12.00 -20.07
N LEU A 289 -7.33 -12.03 -18.96
CA LEU A 289 -8.78 -11.83 -18.99
C LEU A 289 -9.17 -10.36 -19.17
N ILE A 290 -8.46 -9.44 -18.52
CA ILE A 290 -8.68 -8.00 -18.64
C ILE A 290 -8.39 -7.50 -20.06
N GLU A 291 -7.34 -8.02 -20.71
CA GLU A 291 -7.03 -7.65 -22.11
C GLU A 291 -8.17 -7.95 -23.11
N LYS A 292 -9.13 -8.80 -22.72
CA LYS A 292 -10.31 -9.16 -23.54
C LYS A 292 -11.52 -8.29 -23.26
N GLN A 293 -11.46 -7.40 -22.27
CA GLN A 293 -12.58 -6.53 -21.92
C GLN A 293 -12.63 -5.30 -22.84
N PRO A 294 -13.83 -4.73 -23.08
CA PRO A 294 -13.95 -3.52 -23.87
C PRO A 294 -13.33 -2.32 -23.14
N ALA A 295 -12.78 -1.38 -23.91
CA ALA A 295 -12.29 -0.12 -23.38
C ALA A 295 -13.47 0.82 -23.01
N GLY A 296 -13.20 1.81 -22.15
CA GLY A 296 -14.14 2.89 -21.85
C GLY A 296 -15.23 2.57 -20.82
N LEU A 297 -15.19 1.39 -20.18
CA LEU A 297 -16.08 1.07 -19.05
C LEU A 297 -15.81 1.98 -17.85
N GLY A 298 -16.85 2.33 -17.09
CA GLY A 298 -16.73 3.16 -15.90
C GLY A 298 -16.00 2.47 -14.74
N VAL A 299 -15.47 3.25 -13.79
CA VAL A 299 -14.74 2.75 -12.60
C VAL A 299 -15.54 1.67 -11.86
N ALA A 300 -16.80 1.96 -11.52
CA ALA A 300 -17.66 1.03 -10.78
C ALA A 300 -17.93 -0.28 -11.54
N GLU A 301 -18.06 -0.23 -12.87
CA GLU A 301 -18.25 -1.42 -13.71
C GLU A 301 -17.01 -2.31 -13.72
N ARG A 302 -15.81 -1.71 -13.81
CA ARG A 302 -14.55 -2.45 -13.76
C ARG A 302 -14.29 -3.06 -12.39
N VAL A 303 -14.64 -2.36 -11.31
CA VAL A 303 -14.59 -2.91 -9.94
C VAL A 303 -15.57 -4.08 -9.81
N ALA A 304 -16.82 -3.93 -10.21
CA ALA A 304 -17.82 -5.00 -10.15
C ALA A 304 -17.39 -6.22 -11.00
N PHE A 305 -16.80 -6.00 -12.16
CA PHE A 305 -16.21 -7.07 -12.98
C PHE A 305 -15.11 -7.81 -12.21
N ALA A 306 -14.18 -7.07 -11.62
CA ALA A 306 -13.07 -7.63 -10.88
C ALA A 306 -13.55 -8.43 -9.65
N GLN A 307 -14.49 -7.90 -8.88
CA GLN A 307 -15.10 -8.60 -7.74
C GLN A 307 -15.72 -9.92 -8.19
N ARG A 308 -16.50 -9.94 -9.28
CA ARG A 308 -17.13 -11.16 -9.79
C ARG A 308 -16.13 -12.21 -10.28
N HIS A 309 -15.09 -11.81 -11.00
CA HIS A 309 -14.20 -12.76 -11.69
C HIS A 309 -12.93 -13.11 -10.90
N PHE A 310 -12.58 -12.29 -9.91
CA PHE A 310 -11.36 -12.45 -9.12
C PHE A 310 -11.62 -12.73 -7.63
N ALA A 311 -12.89 -13.00 -7.27
CA ALA A 311 -13.29 -13.49 -5.95
C ALA A 311 -12.54 -14.78 -5.55
N ARG A 312 -12.21 -14.89 -4.28
CA ARG A 312 -11.46 -15.99 -3.68
C ARG A 312 -11.96 -16.33 -2.29
N CYS A 313 -12.00 -17.63 -1.99
CA CYS A 313 -12.05 -18.11 -0.61
C CYS A 313 -10.62 -18.19 -0.05
N GLY A 314 -10.41 -17.70 1.16
CA GLY A 314 -9.09 -17.64 1.78
C GLY A 314 -8.57 -18.99 2.27
N GLU A 315 -7.31 -19.30 1.97
CA GLU A 315 -6.59 -20.48 2.49
C GLU A 315 -6.41 -20.44 4.01
N LEU A 316 -6.48 -19.22 4.58
CA LEU A 316 -6.47 -19.01 6.03
C LEU A 316 -7.75 -19.50 6.72
N LYS A 317 -8.88 -19.57 6.00
CA LYS A 317 -10.22 -19.88 6.55
C LYS A 317 -10.55 -21.39 6.59
N HIS A 318 -9.57 -22.30 6.55
CA HIS A 318 -9.86 -23.73 6.65
C HIS A 318 -10.39 -24.17 8.04
N VAL A 319 -11.72 -24.10 8.16
CA VAL A 319 -12.70 -25.07 8.69
C VAL A 319 -12.11 -26.21 9.54
N THR A 320 -12.37 -26.15 10.85
CA THR A 320 -12.44 -27.33 11.72
C THR A 320 -13.42 -28.33 11.09
N PRO A 321 -13.04 -29.58 10.77
CA PRO A 321 -14.03 -30.55 10.36
C PRO A 321 -15.06 -30.69 11.49
N PRO A 322 -16.37 -30.86 11.18
CA PRO A 322 -17.34 -31.15 12.23
C PRO A 322 -16.87 -32.41 12.98
N PRO A 323 -17.03 -32.48 14.30
CA PRO A 323 -16.69 -33.68 15.04
C PRO A 323 -17.40 -34.86 14.38
N GLN A 324 -16.64 -35.88 13.99
CA GLN A 324 -17.23 -37.13 13.50
C GLN A 324 -18.23 -37.60 14.56
N PRO A 325 -19.47 -37.95 14.18
CA PRO A 325 -20.39 -38.53 15.14
C PRO A 325 -19.72 -39.76 15.75
N LEU A 326 -19.66 -39.79 17.08
CA LEU A 326 -19.17 -40.91 17.87
C LEU A 326 -19.79 -42.19 17.30
N ALA A 327 -18.96 -43.13 16.84
CA ALA A 327 -19.44 -44.44 16.44
C ALA A 327 -20.24 -45.02 17.61
N ALA A 328 -21.54 -45.20 17.41
CA ALA A 328 -22.40 -45.87 18.37
C ALA A 328 -21.81 -47.26 18.61
N LEU A 329 -21.35 -47.50 19.84
CA LEU A 329 -21.03 -48.83 20.34
C LEU A 329 -22.29 -49.69 20.17
N LEU A 330 -22.22 -50.65 19.24
CA LEU A 330 -23.22 -51.70 19.16
C LEU A 330 -23.16 -52.51 20.47
N PRO A 331 -24.30 -52.76 21.13
CA PRO A 331 -24.32 -53.62 22.30
C PRO A 331 -24.00 -55.06 21.88
N SER A 332 -23.09 -55.67 22.63
CA SER A 332 -22.74 -57.08 22.57
C SER A 332 -23.98 -57.97 22.73
N ALA A 333 -24.17 -58.89 21.78
CA ALA A 333 -24.94 -60.12 21.95
C ALA A 333 -24.02 -61.31 21.65
#